data_AF-A0A7W0R5N2-F1
#
_entry.id   AF-A0A7W0R5N2-F1
#
_cell.length_a   1.000
_cell.length_b   1.000
_cell.length_c   1.000
_cell.angle_alpha   90.00
_cell.angle_beta   90.00
_cell.angle_gamma   90.00
#
_symmetry.space_group_name_H-M   'P 1'
#
loop_
_entity.id
_entity.type
_entity.pdbx_description
1 polymer ?
#
loop_
_entity_poly.entity_id
_entity_poly.type
_entity_poly.pdbx_seq_one_letter_code
_entity_poly.pdbx_strand_id
1 'polypeptide(L)' 'MRTNVEIDDAVMAEVQRLTGVKTKREAVDLALRELVARHRRLGILDLRGKVHWEGDLDQSRRRRR' A
#
# COMPACT_ATOMS: atom_id res chain seq x y z
N MET A 1 9.20 -2.23 21.41
CA MET A 1 8.13 -1.71 22.29
C MET A 1 7.04 -2.76 22.38
N ARG A 2 6.51 -3.04 23.58
CA ARG A 2 5.39 -3.97 23.75
C ARG A 2 4.15 -3.15 24.09
N THR A 3 3.11 -3.31 23.28
CA THR A 3 1.86 -2.56 23.39
C THR A 3 0.72 -3.56 23.41
N ASN A 4 -0.23 -3.37 24.32
CA ASN A 4 -1.45 -4.16 24.37
C ASN A 4 -2.54 -3.41 23.59
N VAL A 5 -3.13 -4.06 22.60
CA VAL A 5 -4.14 -3.48 21.72
C VAL A 5 -5.22 -4.54 21.51
N GLU A 6 -6.48 -4.15 21.66
CA GLU A 6 -7.61 -5.01 21.32
C GLU A 6 -7.82 -4.97 19.81
N ILE A 7 -7.91 -6.15 19.19
CA ILE A 7 -8.09 -6.31 17.75
C ILE A 7 -9.19 -7.34 17.54
N ASP A 8 -10.10 -7.05 16.62
CA ASP A 8 -11.13 -8.00 16.19
C ASP A 8 -10.48 -9.28 15.62
N ASP A 9 -10.85 -10.43 16.18
CA ASP A 9 -10.29 -11.72 15.80
C ASP A 9 -10.71 -12.15 14.38
N ALA A 10 -11.89 -11.73 13.90
CA ALA A 10 -12.33 -12.00 12.53
C ALA A 10 -11.43 -11.26 11.52
N VAL A 11 -11.10 -9.99 11.81
CA VAL A 11 -10.17 -9.20 11.00
C VAL A 11 -8.78 -9.82 11.02
N MET A 12 -8.28 -10.23 12.19
CA MET A 12 -6.97 -10.87 12.31
C MET A 12 -6.91 -12.20 11.52
N ALA A 13 -7.97 -13.01 11.58
CA ALA A 13 -8.07 -14.25 10.83
C ALA A 13 -8.08 -13.99 9.32
N GLU A 14 -8.80 -12.97 8.86
CA GLU A 14 -8.81 -12.58 7.45
C GLU A 14 -7.44 -12.10 6.97
N VAL A 15 -6.75 -11.27 7.76
CA VAL A 15 -5.38 -10.83 7.44
C VAL A 15 -4.45 -12.03 7.31
N GLN A 16 -4.48 -12.97 8.27
CA GLN A 16 -3.65 -14.17 8.21
C GLN A 16 -3.97 -15.03 6.99
N ARG A 17 -5.25 -15.21 6.65
CA ARG A 17 -5.69 -15.95 5.46
C ARG A 17 -5.20 -15.30 4.16
N LEU A 18 -5.28 -13.98 4.05
CA LEU A 18 -4.91 -13.24 2.83
C LEU A 18 -3.39 -13.11 2.66
N THR A 19 -2.64 -13.00 3.75
CA THR A 19 -1.21 -12.70 3.72
C THR A 19 -0.32 -13.92 3.99
N GLY A 20 -0.88 -15.00 4.54
CA GLY A 20 -0.16 -16.22 4.90
C GLY A 20 0.74 -16.10 6.15
N VAL A 21 0.67 -14.97 6.87
CA VAL A 21 1.46 -14.78 8.10
C VAL A 21 0.95 -15.67 9.24
N LYS A 22 1.87 -16.16 10.07
CA LYS A 22 1.56 -17.18 11.07
C LYS A 22 1.18 -16.61 12.42
N THR A 23 1.67 -15.40 12.74
CA THR A 23 1.48 -14.79 14.07
C THR A 23 0.73 -13.47 14.02
N LYS A 24 -0.02 -13.15 15.08
CA LYS A 24 -0.70 -11.85 15.22
C LYS A 24 0.31 -10.68 15.17
N ARG A 25 1.53 -10.88 15.69
CA ARG A 25 2.61 -9.88 15.66
C ARG A 25 3.06 -9.57 14.23
N GLU A 26 3.27 -10.59 13.40
CA GLU A 26 3.66 -10.41 12.00
C GLU A 26 2.57 -9.72 11.20
N ALA A 27 1.32 -10.08 11.41
CA ALA A 27 0.17 -9.43 10.79
C ALA A 27 0.14 -7.92 11.09
N VAL A 28 0.33 -7.54 12.37
CA VAL A 28 0.37 -6.13 12.78
C VAL A 28 1.59 -5.40 12.20
N ASP A 29 2.78 -6.01 12.23
CA ASP A 29 3.98 -5.39 11.66
C ASP A 29 3.84 -5.15 10.15
N LEU A 30 3.31 -6.14 9.42
CA LEU A 30 3.04 -6.05 7.99
C LEU A 30 2.03 -4.94 7.70
N ALA A 31 0.91 -4.89 8.43
CA ALA A 31 -0.12 -3.88 8.25
C ALA A 31 0.41 -2.45 8.46
N LEU A 32 1.23 -2.24 9.51
CA LEU A 32 1.83 -0.94 9.78
C LEU A 32 2.83 -0.51 8.70
N ARG A 33 3.67 -1.44 8.23
CA ARG A 33 4.61 -1.18 7.12
C ARG A 33 3.88 -0.81 5.84
N GLU A 34 2.84 -1.55 5.48
CA GLU A 34 2.03 -1.26 4.30
C GLU A 34 1.30 0.07 4.41
N LEU A 35 0.79 0.42 5.59
CA LEU A 35 0.14 1.71 5.82
C LEU A 35 1.12 2.86 5.58
N VAL A 36 2.34 2.77 6.12
CA VAL A 36 3.39 3.77 5.90
C VAL A 36 3.80 3.82 4.42
N ALA A 37 4.02 2.66 3.80
CA ALA A 37 4.39 2.58 2.38
C ALA A 37 3.32 3.21 1.48
N ARG A 38 2.04 2.95 1.77
CA ARG A 38 0.90 3.56 1.06
C ARG A 38 0.92 5.08 1.15
N HIS A 39 1.17 5.64 2.33
CA HIS A 39 1.25 7.10 2.49
C HIS A 39 2.48 7.68 1.81
N ARG A 40 3.64 7.02 1.87
CA ARG A 40 4.84 7.46 1.14
C ARG A 40 4.62 7.51 -0.38
N ARG A 41 3.87 6.56 -0.94
CA ARG A 41 3.51 6.57 -2.37
C ARG A 41 2.74 7.84 -2.77
N LEU A 42 1.98 8.46 -1.86
CA LEU A 42 1.29 9.72 -2.14
C LEU A 42 2.26 10.88 -2.37
N GLY A 43 3.51 10.80 -1.90
CA GLY A 43 4.54 11.81 -2.17
C GLY A 43 4.85 11.99 -3.66
N ILE A 44 4.47 11.03 -4.52
CA ILE A 44 4.54 11.23 -5.98
C ILE A 44 3.69 12.41 -6.45
N LEU A 45 2.62 12.75 -5.72
CA LEU A 45 1.77 13.90 -6.03
C LEU A 45 2.51 15.22 -5.88
N ASP A 46 3.55 15.27 -5.04
CA ASP A 46 4.38 16.46 -4.84
C ASP A 46 5.23 16.81 -6.06
N LEU A 47 5.39 15.86 -7.00
CA LEU A 47 6.09 16.07 -8.26
C LEU A 47 5.20 16.73 -9.33
N ARG A 48 3.89 16.89 -9.07
CA ARG A 48 2.95 17.53 -10.01
C ARG A 48 3.47 18.93 -10.40
N GLY A 49 3.68 19.14 -11.69
CA GLY A 49 4.15 20.42 -12.25
C GLY A 49 5.64 20.71 -12.00
N LYS A 50 6.37 19.83 -11.31
CA LYS A 50 7.82 19.98 -11.05
C LYS A 50 8.68 19.13 -11.98
N VAL A 51 8.11 18.11 -12.60
CA VAL A 51 8.81 17.20 -13.53
C VAL A 51 8.33 17.41 -14.95
N HIS A 52 9.27 17.39 -15.90
CA HIS A 52 8.94 17.36 -17.32
C HIS A 52 8.59 15.92 -17.70
N TRP A 53 7.45 15.74 -18.38
CA TRP A 53 7.03 14.44 -18.87
C TRP A 53 7.43 14.31 -20.34
N GLU A 54 8.20 13.27 -20.66
CA GLU A 54 8.63 12.96 -22.02
C GLU A 54 7.79 11.81 -22.59
N GLY A 55 7.05 12.07 -23.67
CA GLY A 55 6.27 11.07 -24.38
C GLY A 55 5.23 11.66 -25.35
N ASP A 56 4.59 10.79 -26.13
CA ASP A 56 3.47 11.15 -27.01
C ASP A 56 2.17 10.52 -26.46
N LEU A 57 1.26 11.37 -26.01
CA LEU A 57 -0.04 10.96 -25.46
C LEU A 57 -0.96 10.36 -26.52
N ASP A 58 -0.91 10.87 -27.75
CA ASP A 58 -1.74 10.41 -28.85
C ASP A 58 -1.27 9.02 -29.31
N GLN A 59 0.04 8.80 -29.40
CA GLN A 59 0.60 7.46 -29.64
C GLN A 59 0.16 6.46 -28.57
N SER A 60 0.22 6.85 -27.30
CA SER A 60 -0.14 5.98 -26.16
C SER A 60 -1.62 5.56 -26.16
N ARG A 61 -2.50 6.39 -26.74
CA ARG A 61 -3.95 6.15 -26.77
C ARG A 61 -4.43 5.36 -27.98
N ARG A 62 -3.64 5.28 -29.06
CA ARG A 62 -4.00 4.58 -30.31
C ARG A 62 -4.30 3.08 -30.14
N ARG A 63 -3.82 2.44 -29.08
CA ARG A 63 -4.02 1.00 -28.81
C ARG A 63 -5.27 0.65 -27.97
N ARG A 64 -6.16 1.61 -27.69
CA ARG A 64 -7.40 1.38 -26.91
C ARG A 64 -8.65 1.23 -27.81
N ARG A 65 -8.54 0.50 -28.92
CA ARG A 65 -9.69 0.10 -29.74
C ARG A 65 -9.63 -1.37 -30.06
#